data_AF-A0A7S0ISY6-F1
#
_entry.id   AF-A0A7S0ISY6-F1
#
_cell.length_a   1.000
_cell.length_b   1.000
_cell.length_c   1.000
_cell.angle_alpha   90.00
_cell.angle_beta   90.00
_cell.angle_gamma   90.00
#
_symmetry.space_group_name_H-M   'P 1'
#
loop_
_entity.id
_entity.type
_entity.pdbx_description
1 polymer ?
#
loop_
_entity_poly.entity_id
_entity_poly.type
_entity_poly.pdbx_seq_one_letter_code
_entity_poly.pdbx_strand_id
1 'polypeptide(L)'
;ELRAYSKVQLAPGERKEVRLSLPQRAFAFYDVSASDWYVEAGDFEVLVGASCEDIRLSATIHVTSTAVRKSVGGSSVPRYLTLSDEALLHLGVTVGPAERARPYSANTTFAEVSESGWVAFLVCRTVLLVARISARHGSAASGLGDRAVAMRLVEEGLRCMSLRSMQLMSGGAVSCATLDAVVAVLNGRGLRAGSAVVRRKLSSWLTRRHKYRETFSADMLKPATPFR
;
A
#
# COMPACT_ATOMS: atom_id res chain seq x y z
N GLU A 1 -15.27 15.82 5.97
CA GLU A 1 -14.24 15.48 4.95
C GLU A 1 -13.08 16.49 5.02
N LEU A 2 -11.84 16.09 4.70
CA LEU A 2 -10.72 17.03 4.63
C LEU A 2 -10.88 17.94 3.40
N ARG A 3 -10.82 19.26 3.60
CA ARG A 3 -10.98 20.25 2.50
C ARG A 3 -9.73 21.05 2.17
N ALA A 4 -8.85 21.27 3.14
CA ALA A 4 -7.59 21.97 2.94
C ALA A 4 -6.59 21.54 4.02
N TYR A 5 -5.29 21.62 3.73
CA TYR A 5 -4.22 21.45 4.70
C TYR A 5 -3.04 22.34 4.35
N SER A 6 -2.22 22.67 5.35
CA SER A 6 -0.95 23.37 5.14
C SER A 6 0.11 22.78 6.08
N LYS A 7 1.33 22.63 5.56
CA LYS A 7 2.49 22.17 6.33
C LYS A 7 3.39 23.36 6.60
N VAL A 8 3.63 23.65 7.87
CA VAL A 8 4.40 24.81 8.30
C VAL A 8 5.58 24.36 9.13
N GLN A 9 6.75 24.95 8.86
CA GLN A 9 7.93 24.82 9.72
C GLN A 9 8.00 25.99 10.68
N LEU A 10 8.24 25.70 11.96
CA LEU A 10 8.37 26.69 13.04
C LEU A 10 9.66 26.41 13.82
N ALA A 11 10.43 27.45 14.10
CA ALA A 11 11.47 27.43 15.12
C ALA A 11 10.86 27.40 16.54
N PRO A 12 11.62 27.01 17.58
CA PRO A 12 11.14 27.06 18.96
C PRO A 12 10.62 28.45 19.33
N GLY A 13 9.36 28.53 19.78
CA GLY A 13 8.70 29.78 20.14
C GLY A 13 8.14 30.60 18.96
N GLU A 14 8.41 30.21 17.71
CA GLU A 14 7.88 30.89 16.52
C GLU A 14 6.37 30.64 16.37
N ARG A 15 5.64 31.66 15.89
CA ARG A 15 4.22 31.57 15.52
C ARG A 15 4.06 32.03 14.07
N LYS A 16 3.23 31.32 13.30
CA LYS A 16 2.84 31.71 11.93
C LYS A 16 1.34 31.68 11.77
N GLU A 17 0.82 32.64 11.03
CA GLU A 17 -0.56 32.63 10.54
C GLU A 17 -0.66 31.73 9.30
N VAL A 18 -1.71 30.90 9.25
CA VAL A 18 -2.00 30.04 8.11
C VAL A 18 -3.36 30.41 7.56
N ARG A 19 -3.44 30.68 6.25
CA ARG A 19 -4.70 30.93 5.55
C ARG A 19 -5.03 29.74 4.66
N LEU A 20 -6.20 29.14 4.89
CA LEU A 20 -6.75 28.07 4.07
C LEU A 20 -7.98 28.61 3.36
N SER A 21 -8.00 28.54 2.03
CA SER A 21 -9.15 28.99 1.23
C SER A 21 -10.07 27.80 0.94
N LEU A 22 -11.36 27.94 1.27
CA LEU A 22 -12.38 26.93 0.97
C LEU A 22 -13.21 27.41 -0.24
N PRO A 23 -13.02 26.85 -1.45
CA PRO A 23 -13.84 27.20 -2.60
C PRO A 23 -15.26 26.67 -2.42
N GLN A 24 -16.21 27.14 -3.22
CA GLN A 24 -17.61 26.68 -3.22
C GLN A 24 -17.72 25.14 -3.27
N ARG A 25 -16.85 24.48 -4.03
CA ARG A 25 -16.81 23.02 -4.15
C ARG A 25 -16.49 22.29 -2.83
N ALA A 26 -15.90 22.97 -1.84
CA ALA A 26 -15.71 22.41 -0.51
C ALA A 26 -17.04 22.13 0.23
N PHE A 27 -18.11 22.78 -0.19
CA PHE A 27 -19.47 22.63 0.34
C PHE A 27 -20.40 21.87 -0.62
N ALA A 28 -19.87 21.39 -1.75
CA ALA A 28 -20.64 20.66 -2.75
C ALA A 28 -20.57 19.15 -2.51
N PHE A 29 -21.66 18.46 -2.79
CA PHE A 29 -21.70 17.01 -3.00
C PHE A 29 -22.20 16.70 -4.40
N TYR A 30 -21.95 15.48 -4.88
CA TYR A 30 -22.48 15.05 -6.17
C TYR A 30 -23.93 14.57 -6.02
N ASP A 31 -24.87 15.25 -6.68
CA ASP A 31 -26.27 14.83 -6.72
C ASP A 31 -26.47 13.88 -7.92
N VAL A 32 -26.63 12.59 -7.62
CA VAL A 32 -26.83 11.53 -8.62
C VAL A 32 -28.08 11.78 -9.47
N SER A 33 -29.12 12.42 -8.93
CA SER A 33 -30.36 12.69 -9.68
C SER A 33 -30.20 13.81 -10.70
N ALA A 34 -29.32 14.78 -10.41
CA ALA A 34 -28.96 15.85 -11.33
C ALA A 34 -27.76 15.49 -12.21
N SER A 35 -27.06 14.39 -11.89
CA SER A 35 -25.76 14.02 -12.47
C SER A 35 -24.73 15.16 -12.41
N ASP A 36 -24.81 16.00 -11.37
CA ASP A 36 -23.98 17.21 -11.25
C ASP A 36 -23.65 17.53 -9.77
N TRP A 37 -22.69 18.42 -9.58
CA TRP A 37 -22.32 18.95 -8.27
C TRP A 37 -23.40 19.91 -7.76
N TYR A 38 -23.85 19.67 -6.53
CA TYR A 38 -24.86 20.47 -5.86
C TYR A 38 -24.30 21.00 -4.54
N VAL A 39 -24.49 22.31 -4.30
CA VAL A 39 -24.15 22.95 -3.03
C VAL A 39 -25.42 23.07 -2.22
N GLU A 40 -25.44 22.43 -1.06
CA GLU A 40 -26.56 22.51 -0.14
C GLU A 40 -26.52 23.85 0.61
N ALA A 41 -27.68 24.51 0.68
CA ALA A 41 -27.83 25.67 1.55
C ALA A 41 -28.01 25.18 2.99
N GLY A 42 -27.30 25.79 3.93
CA GLY A 42 -27.38 25.42 5.34
C GLY A 42 -26.11 25.71 6.12
N ASP A 43 -26.09 25.23 7.35
CA ASP A 43 -24.97 25.39 8.27
C ASP A 43 -23.94 24.28 8.08
N PHE A 44 -22.70 24.68 7.86
CA PHE A 44 -21.55 23.77 7.80
C PHE A 44 -20.61 24.06 8.96
N GLU A 45 -20.21 23.00 9.67
CA GLU A 45 -19.17 23.09 10.68
C GLU A 45 -17.79 22.91 10.04
N VAL A 46 -16.94 23.93 10.20
CA VAL A 46 -15.54 23.93 9.77
C VAL A 46 -14.68 23.60 10.99
N LEU A 47 -14.04 22.44 10.96
CA LEU A 47 -13.14 21.96 12.01
C LEU A 47 -11.67 22.12 11.56
N VAL A 48 -10.82 22.63 12.45
CA VAL A 48 -9.37 22.76 12.24
C VAL A 48 -8.63 22.00 13.34
N GLY A 49 -7.78 21.07 12.95
CA GLY A 49 -7.06 20.20 13.88
C GLY A 49 -5.69 19.80 13.37
N ALA A 50 -4.88 19.22 14.26
CA ALA A 50 -3.61 18.58 13.88
C ALA A 50 -3.83 17.16 13.30
N SER A 51 -4.97 16.54 13.63
CA SER A 51 -5.48 15.29 13.04
C SER A 51 -7.02 15.32 13.05
N CYS A 52 -7.68 14.29 12.49
CA CYS A 52 -9.13 14.15 12.60
C CYS A 52 -9.61 13.84 14.03
N GLU A 53 -8.70 13.46 14.93
CA GLU A 53 -8.97 13.17 16.35
C GLU A 53 -8.53 14.33 17.28
N ASP A 54 -7.60 15.18 16.85
CA ASP A 54 -7.10 16.37 17.59
C ASP A 54 -7.61 17.67 16.95
N ILE A 55 -8.88 18.00 17.21
CA ILE A 55 -9.54 19.24 16.75
C ILE A 55 -9.31 20.36 17.76
N ARG A 56 -8.86 21.52 17.27
CA ARG A 56 -8.44 22.65 18.11
C ARG A 56 -9.26 23.92 17.92
N LEU A 57 -9.87 24.08 16.74
CA LEU A 57 -10.80 25.17 16.44
C LEU A 57 -12.01 24.63 15.68
N SER A 58 -13.17 25.21 15.94
CA SER A 58 -14.39 25.00 15.17
C SER A 58 -15.06 26.33 14.86
N ALA A 59 -15.72 26.41 13.71
CA ALA A 59 -16.54 27.55 13.33
C ALA A 59 -17.72 27.07 12.49
N THR A 60 -18.90 27.62 12.72
CA THR A 60 -20.07 27.37 11.85
C THR A 60 -20.13 28.44 10.78
N ILE A 61 -20.34 28.03 9.53
CA ILE A 61 -20.58 28.94 8.43
C ILE A 61 -21.95 28.64 7.80
N HIS A 62 -22.71 29.69 7.51
CA HIS A 62 -23.96 29.57 6.79
C HIS A 62 -23.71 29.72 5.29
N VAL A 63 -23.97 28.68 4.51
CA VAL A 63 -23.82 28.68 3.06
C VAL A 63 -25.19 28.93 2.43
N THR A 64 -25.27 30.01 1.65
CA THR A 64 -26.44 30.27 0.81
C THR A 64 -26.21 29.66 -0.58
N SER A 65 -27.18 28.90 -1.07
CA SER A 65 -27.15 28.32 -2.42
C SER A 65 -28.35 28.79 -3.23
N THR A 66 -28.12 29.15 -4.49
CA THR A 66 -29.18 29.49 -5.46
C THR A 66 -29.63 28.27 -6.28
N ALA A 67 -28.98 27.13 -6.11
CA ALA A 67 -29.32 25.91 -6.83
C ALA A 67 -30.62 25.31 -6.27
N VAL A 68 -31.63 25.16 -7.13
CA VAL A 68 -32.87 24.48 -6.76
C VAL A 68 -32.65 22.98 -6.86
N ARG A 69 -32.66 22.29 -5.71
CA ARG A 69 -32.59 20.82 -5.72
C ARG A 69 -33.86 20.26 -6.35
N LYS A 70 -33.71 19.42 -7.37
CA LYS A 70 -34.84 18.63 -7.90
C LYS A 70 -35.24 17.63 -6.81
N SER A 71 -36.33 17.89 -6.10
CA SER A 71 -36.80 16.98 -5.06
C SER A 71 -37.22 15.67 -5.70
N VAL A 72 -36.42 14.62 -5.54
CA VAL A 72 -36.88 13.26 -5.82
C VAL A 72 -37.96 12.95 -4.77
N GLY A 73 -39.15 12.58 -5.25
CA GLY A 73 -40.31 12.25 -4.42
C GLY A 73 -39.91 11.43 -3.19
N GLY A 74 -40.40 11.88 -2.04
CA GLY A 74 -39.82 11.56 -0.75
C GLY A 74 -39.72 10.08 -0.42
N SER A 75 -38.65 9.77 0.29
CA SER A 75 -38.78 8.85 1.41
C SER A 75 -38.03 9.47 2.57
N SER A 76 -38.72 9.67 3.69
CA SER A 76 -38.23 10.18 4.98
C SER A 76 -37.17 9.26 5.63
N VAL A 77 -36.60 8.34 4.87
CA VAL A 77 -35.63 7.37 5.35
C VAL A 77 -34.27 8.03 5.19
N PRO A 78 -33.50 8.18 6.28
CA PRO A 78 -32.15 8.71 6.16
C PRO A 78 -31.35 7.82 5.19
N ARG A 79 -30.62 8.46 4.26
CA ARG A 79 -29.84 7.77 3.20
C ARG A 79 -28.85 6.77 3.79
N TYR A 80 -28.42 6.99 5.03
CA TYR A 80 -27.66 6.07 5.84
C TYR A 80 -28.35 5.91 7.19
N LEU A 81 -28.62 4.66 7.59
CA LEU A 81 -29.04 4.32 8.95
C LEU A 81 -27.78 3.98 9.75
N THR A 82 -27.41 4.83 10.69
CA THR A 82 -26.41 4.48 11.69
C THR A 82 -27.08 3.58 12.71
N LEU A 83 -26.70 2.30 12.72
CA LEU A 83 -27.20 1.32 13.67
C LEU A 83 -26.15 1.08 14.75
N SER A 84 -26.59 0.90 16.00
CA SER A 84 -25.71 0.43 17.07
C SER A 84 -25.33 -1.04 16.84
N ASP A 85 -24.24 -1.48 17.44
CA ASP A 85 -23.82 -2.88 17.43
C ASP A 85 -24.96 -3.80 17.93
N GLU A 86 -25.70 -3.37 18.95
CA GLU A 86 -26.88 -4.09 19.45
C GLU A 86 -27.98 -4.23 18.39
N ALA A 87 -28.29 -3.15 17.66
CA ALA A 87 -29.29 -3.19 16.60
C ALA A 87 -28.85 -4.07 15.42
N LEU A 88 -27.56 -4.06 15.09
CA LEU A 88 -26.97 -4.95 14.09
C LEU A 88 -27.06 -6.42 14.53
N LEU A 89 -26.77 -6.72 15.80
CA LEU A 89 -26.90 -8.07 16.35
C LEU A 89 -28.35 -8.58 16.29
N HIS A 90 -29.34 -7.73 16.57
CA HIS A 90 -30.76 -8.09 16.46
C HIS A 90 -31.18 -8.39 15.01
N LEU A 91 -30.49 -7.82 14.02
CA LEU A 91 -30.65 -8.15 12.60
C LEU A 91 -29.87 -9.41 12.17
N GLY A 92 -29.21 -10.09 13.11
CA GLY A 92 -28.35 -11.24 12.84
C GLY A 92 -27.00 -10.87 12.22
N VAL A 93 -26.64 -9.58 12.21
CA VAL A 93 -25.33 -9.12 11.75
C VAL A 93 -24.34 -9.25 12.91
N THR A 94 -23.56 -10.32 12.90
CA THR A 94 -22.49 -10.53 13.86
C THR A 94 -21.15 -10.18 13.24
N VAL A 95 -20.32 -9.42 13.96
CA VAL A 95 -18.91 -9.25 13.58
C VAL A 95 -18.20 -10.58 13.83
N GLY A 96 -17.85 -11.29 12.76
CA GLY A 96 -17.05 -12.50 12.84
C GLY A 96 -15.67 -12.22 13.43
N PRO A 97 -14.97 -13.24 13.96
CA PRO A 97 -13.56 -13.08 14.30
C PRO A 97 -12.80 -12.62 13.06
N ALA A 98 -11.76 -11.79 13.27
CA ALA A 98 -10.91 -11.32 12.18
C ALA A 98 -10.47 -12.51 11.31
N GLU A 99 -10.68 -12.39 10.00
CA GLU A 99 -10.33 -13.45 9.06
C GLU A 99 -8.83 -13.73 9.18
N ARG A 100 -8.47 -14.98 9.48
CA ARG A 100 -7.06 -15.35 9.55
C ARG A 100 -6.50 -15.28 8.14
N ALA A 101 -5.37 -14.61 7.97
CA ALA A 101 -4.68 -14.47 6.69
C ALA A 101 -4.16 -15.79 6.06
N ARG A 102 -4.46 -16.95 6.68
CA ARG A 102 -4.05 -18.27 6.21
C ARG A 102 -5.20 -18.95 5.46
N PRO A 103 -4.94 -19.66 4.35
CA PRO A 103 -3.62 -19.88 3.77
C PRO A 103 -3.08 -18.63 3.08
N TYR A 104 -1.77 -18.42 3.21
CA TYR A 104 -1.11 -17.31 2.56
C TYR A 104 -1.15 -17.44 1.05
N SER A 105 -1.30 -16.31 0.36
CA SER A 105 -1.30 -16.21 -1.09
C SER A 105 -0.32 -15.13 -1.53
N ALA A 106 -0.14 -14.99 -2.85
CA ALA A 106 0.63 -13.90 -3.43
C ALA A 106 0.10 -12.50 -3.04
N ASN A 107 -1.19 -12.39 -2.69
CA ASN A 107 -1.83 -11.12 -2.34
C ASN A 107 -1.81 -10.81 -0.85
N THR A 108 -1.36 -11.75 -0.01
CA THR A 108 -1.20 -11.54 1.44
C THR A 108 -0.21 -10.40 1.69
N THR A 109 -0.54 -9.54 2.66
CA THR A 109 0.29 -8.40 3.03
C THR A 109 1.48 -8.78 3.90
N PHE A 110 2.54 -7.97 3.90
CA PHE A 110 3.67 -8.20 4.80
C PHE A 110 3.29 -8.09 6.28
N ALA A 111 2.31 -7.23 6.62
CA ALA A 111 1.75 -7.14 7.97
C ALA A 111 1.20 -8.51 8.41
N GLU A 112 0.30 -9.10 7.62
CA GLU A 112 -0.30 -10.41 7.88
C GLU A 112 0.73 -11.56 7.94
N VAL A 113 1.79 -11.50 7.12
CA VAL A 113 2.86 -12.51 7.16
C VAL A 113 3.70 -12.37 8.42
N SER A 114 3.98 -11.16 8.87
CA SER A 114 4.87 -10.91 10.02
C SER A 114 4.37 -11.51 11.34
N GLU A 115 3.07 -11.77 11.45
CA GLU A 115 2.42 -12.36 12.62
C GLU A 115 2.59 -13.89 12.69
N SER A 116 3.10 -14.54 11.64
CA SER A 116 3.03 -16.01 11.48
C SER A 116 4.24 -16.83 11.95
N GLY A 117 5.02 -16.29 12.88
CA GLY A 117 6.17 -16.98 13.46
C GLY A 117 7.49 -16.71 12.73
N TRP A 118 8.55 -17.41 13.13
CA TRP A 118 9.93 -16.94 12.93
C TRP A 118 10.39 -16.88 11.46
N VAL A 119 9.95 -17.80 10.60
CA VAL A 119 10.31 -17.81 9.16
C VAL A 119 9.69 -16.60 8.45
N ALA A 120 8.42 -16.36 8.74
CA ALA A 120 7.65 -15.26 8.18
C ALA A 120 8.20 -13.90 8.65
N PHE A 121 8.57 -13.83 9.93
CA PHE A 121 9.30 -12.70 10.52
C PHE A 121 10.65 -12.46 9.82
N LEU A 122 11.45 -13.51 9.56
CA LEU A 122 12.74 -13.36 8.89
C LEU A 122 12.59 -12.82 7.46
N VAL A 123 11.64 -13.34 6.69
CA VAL A 123 11.34 -12.87 5.33
C VAL A 123 10.90 -11.40 5.34
N CYS A 124 9.96 -11.02 6.21
CA CYS A 124 9.51 -9.63 6.31
C CYS A 124 10.66 -8.70 6.75
N ARG A 125 11.48 -9.14 7.70
CA ARG A 125 12.60 -8.37 8.23
C ARG A 125 13.70 -8.13 7.18
N THR A 126 14.00 -9.11 6.33
CA THR A 126 14.99 -8.91 5.25
C THR A 126 14.47 -7.95 4.18
N VAL A 127 13.20 -8.08 3.77
CA VAL A 127 12.56 -7.17 2.81
C VAL A 127 12.54 -5.73 3.33
N LEU A 128 12.09 -5.53 4.58
CA LEU A 128 12.07 -4.20 5.20
C LEU A 128 13.49 -3.63 5.38
N LEU A 129 14.49 -4.46 5.66
CA LEU A 129 15.87 -4.01 5.77
C LEU A 129 16.43 -3.54 4.43
N VAL A 130 16.23 -4.32 3.36
CA VAL A 130 16.63 -3.92 2.00
C VAL A 130 15.93 -2.62 1.60
N ALA A 131 14.62 -2.53 1.84
CA ALA A 131 13.86 -1.31 1.54
C ALA A 131 14.34 -0.10 2.34
N ARG A 132 14.72 -0.26 3.62
CA ARG A 132 15.33 0.82 4.42
C ARG A 132 16.67 1.26 3.87
N ILE A 133 17.52 0.34 3.42
CA ILE A 133 18.81 0.67 2.78
C ILE A 133 18.56 1.42 1.47
N SER A 134 17.64 0.94 0.64
CA SER A 134 17.26 1.59 -0.61
C SER A 134 16.64 2.97 -0.37
N ALA A 135 15.78 3.15 0.64
CA ALA A 135 15.19 4.44 0.99
C ALA A 135 16.20 5.43 1.60
N ARG A 136 17.30 4.95 2.18
CA ARG A 136 18.41 5.80 2.65
C ARG A 136 19.23 6.37 1.49
N HIS A 137 19.35 5.62 0.39
CA HIS A 137 20.13 5.98 -0.80
C HIS A 137 19.28 6.56 -1.94
N GLY A 138 17.96 6.32 -1.93
CA GLY A 138 17.02 6.73 -2.96
C GLY A 138 16.21 7.98 -2.61
N SER A 139 15.77 8.71 -3.63
CA SER A 139 14.98 9.95 -3.51
C SER A 139 13.51 9.74 -3.12
N ALA A 140 13.05 8.49 -2.92
CA ALA A 140 11.65 8.22 -2.59
C ALA A 140 11.16 8.88 -1.27
N ALA A 141 12.08 9.20 -0.36
CA ALA A 141 11.80 9.93 0.87
C ALA A 141 12.11 11.44 0.79
N SER A 142 12.78 11.90 -0.28
CA SER A 142 13.18 13.30 -0.45
C SER A 142 11.98 14.12 -0.93
N GLY A 143 11.13 14.51 0.00
CA GLY A 143 9.92 15.31 -0.26
C GLY A 143 8.88 15.24 0.85
N LEU A 144 8.97 14.24 1.74
CA LEU A 144 7.98 13.99 2.78
C LEU A 144 8.16 14.81 4.08
N GLY A 145 9.07 15.80 4.09
CA GLY A 145 9.40 16.61 5.27
C GLY A 145 10.28 15.87 6.26
N ASP A 146 9.87 15.78 7.54
CA ASP A 146 10.67 15.11 8.59
C ASP A 146 11.04 13.68 8.19
N ARG A 147 12.35 13.39 8.20
CA ARG A 147 12.92 12.09 7.84
C ARG A 147 12.38 10.96 8.71
N ALA A 148 12.08 11.21 9.98
CA ALA A 148 11.50 10.21 10.87
C ALA A 148 10.08 9.83 10.42
N VAL A 149 9.26 10.83 10.11
CA VAL A 149 7.89 10.64 9.57
C VAL A 149 7.93 9.97 8.20
N ALA A 150 8.82 10.42 7.31
CA ALA A 150 9.01 9.81 6.00
C ALA A 150 9.39 8.32 6.11
N MET A 151 10.28 7.98 7.04
CA MET A 151 10.67 6.59 7.28
C MET A 151 9.51 5.75 7.82
N ARG A 152 8.67 6.32 8.71
CA ARG A 152 7.46 5.65 9.20
C ARG A 152 6.44 5.43 8.10
N LEU A 153 6.23 6.41 7.21
CA LEU A 153 5.35 6.28 6.05
C LEU A 153 5.83 5.19 5.09
N VAL A 154 7.14 5.12 4.83
CA VAL A 154 7.73 4.06 4.00
C VAL A 154 7.58 2.70 4.67
N GLU A 155 7.86 2.60 5.97
CA GLU A 155 7.71 1.36 6.73
C GLU A 155 6.26 0.85 6.73
N GLU A 156 5.30 1.72 7.03
CA GLU A 156 3.89 1.36 7.08
C GLU A 156 3.33 1.10 5.68
N GLY A 157 3.76 1.87 4.69
CA GLY A 157 3.45 1.61 3.29
C GLY A 157 3.91 0.22 2.84
N LEU A 158 5.12 -0.21 3.23
CA LEU A 158 5.64 -1.54 2.91
C LEU A 158 4.88 -2.65 3.65
N ARG A 159 4.43 -2.42 4.88
CA ARG A 159 3.61 -3.40 5.62
C ARG A 159 2.30 -3.72 4.93
N CYS A 160 1.68 -2.70 4.33
CA CYS A 160 0.43 -2.83 3.58
C CYS A 160 0.64 -3.41 2.17
N MET A 161 1.88 -3.57 1.70
CA MET A 161 2.13 -4.18 0.40
C MET A 161 1.94 -5.69 0.44
N SER A 162 1.49 -6.24 -0.69
CA SER A 162 1.41 -7.69 -0.89
C SER A 162 2.77 -8.32 -1.27
N LEU A 163 2.90 -9.63 -1.07
CA LEU A 163 4.06 -10.39 -1.57
C LEU A 163 4.23 -10.27 -3.10
N ARG A 164 3.13 -10.13 -3.84
CA ARG A 164 3.12 -9.87 -5.29
C ARG A 164 3.67 -8.50 -5.64
N SER A 165 3.36 -7.48 -4.85
CA SER A 165 3.93 -6.13 -5.04
C SER A 165 5.46 -6.16 -4.91
N MET A 166 6.01 -6.92 -3.96
CA MET A 166 7.46 -7.15 -3.87
C MET A 166 8.02 -7.80 -5.13
N GLN A 167 7.31 -8.79 -5.69
CA GLN A 167 7.73 -9.42 -6.94
C GLN A 167 7.84 -8.40 -8.07
N LEU A 168 6.83 -7.56 -8.25
CA LEU A 168 6.81 -6.53 -9.30
C LEU A 168 7.91 -5.49 -9.11
N MET A 169 8.12 -5.03 -7.88
CA MET A 169 9.13 -4.02 -7.56
C MET A 169 10.57 -4.56 -7.58
N SER A 170 10.74 -5.88 -7.58
CA SER A 170 12.07 -6.51 -7.61
C SER A 170 12.82 -6.35 -8.94
N GLY A 171 12.20 -5.76 -9.97
CA GLY A 171 12.80 -5.62 -11.30
C GLY A 171 13.13 -6.96 -11.95
N GLY A 172 12.40 -8.03 -11.59
CA GLY A 172 12.63 -9.39 -12.07
C GLY A 172 13.56 -10.25 -11.20
N ALA A 173 14.14 -9.71 -10.13
CA ALA A 173 14.95 -10.49 -9.20
C ALA A 173 14.14 -11.57 -8.45
N VAL A 174 12.84 -11.31 -8.22
CA VAL A 174 11.88 -12.29 -7.70
C VAL A 174 11.00 -12.77 -8.86
N SER A 175 11.15 -14.04 -9.24
CA SER A 175 10.30 -14.67 -10.26
C SER A 175 8.99 -15.20 -9.67
N CYS A 176 7.99 -15.51 -10.52
CA CYS A 176 6.74 -16.14 -10.08
C CYS A 176 7.03 -17.44 -9.32
N ALA A 177 7.95 -18.27 -9.83
CA ALA A 177 8.34 -19.52 -9.20
C ALA A 177 9.00 -19.31 -7.82
N THR A 178 9.74 -18.21 -7.64
CA THR A 178 10.33 -17.84 -6.35
C THR A 178 9.22 -17.43 -5.38
N LEU A 179 8.27 -16.62 -5.83
CA LEU A 179 7.12 -16.21 -5.02
C LEU A 179 6.28 -17.42 -4.58
N ASP A 180 5.97 -18.32 -5.52
CA ASP A 180 5.22 -19.55 -5.23
C ASP A 180 5.93 -20.43 -4.20
N ALA A 181 7.27 -20.51 -4.29
CA ALA A 181 8.07 -21.23 -3.31
C ALA A 181 8.01 -20.57 -1.92
N VAL A 182 8.08 -19.23 -1.84
CA VAL A 182 7.93 -18.48 -0.58
C VAL A 182 6.54 -18.74 0.02
N VAL A 183 5.48 -18.61 -0.78
CA VAL A 183 4.10 -18.88 -0.36
C VAL A 183 3.93 -20.33 0.11
N ALA A 184 4.52 -21.30 -0.58
CA ALA A 184 4.49 -22.70 -0.18
C ALA A 184 5.20 -22.93 1.16
N VAL A 185 6.35 -22.30 1.39
CA VAL A 185 7.09 -22.37 2.66
C VAL A 185 6.30 -21.72 3.80
N LEU A 186 5.75 -20.53 3.58
CA LEU A 186 4.91 -19.82 4.58
C LEU A 186 3.68 -20.63 4.97
N ASN A 187 3.14 -21.44 4.04
CA ASN A 187 2.03 -22.36 4.30
C ASN A 187 2.47 -23.74 4.83
N GLY A 188 3.73 -23.91 5.23
CA GLY A 188 4.22 -25.17 5.82
C GLY A 188 4.42 -26.33 4.82
N ARG A 189 4.37 -26.07 3.50
CA ARG A 189 4.53 -27.09 2.43
C ARG A 189 5.99 -27.34 2.03
N GLY A 190 6.94 -26.91 2.86
CA GLY A 190 8.36 -26.68 2.51
C GLY A 190 9.19 -27.92 2.12
N LEU A 191 8.89 -29.13 2.63
CA LEU A 191 9.75 -30.30 2.36
C LEU A 191 9.65 -30.85 0.93
N ARG A 192 8.58 -30.53 0.18
CA ARG A 192 8.44 -30.99 -1.22
C ARG A 192 8.92 -29.95 -2.25
N ALA A 193 8.72 -28.66 -1.98
CA ALA A 193 9.03 -27.56 -2.92
C ALA A 193 10.53 -27.22 -3.03
N GLY A 194 11.29 -27.30 -1.92
CA GLY A 194 12.73 -27.00 -1.92
C GLY A 194 13.52 -27.94 -2.85
N SER A 195 13.12 -29.21 -2.91
CA SER A 195 13.73 -30.21 -3.79
C SER A 195 13.53 -29.93 -5.29
N ALA A 196 12.47 -29.22 -5.67
CA ALA A 196 12.15 -28.90 -7.06
C ALA A 196 12.94 -27.69 -7.56
N VAL A 197 13.08 -26.65 -6.73
CA VAL A 197 13.87 -25.45 -7.05
C VAL A 197 15.37 -25.77 -7.08
N VAL A 198 15.86 -26.57 -6.12
CA VAL A 198 17.26 -27.03 -6.10
C VAL A 198 17.56 -27.90 -7.32
N ARG A 199 16.69 -28.87 -7.66
CA ARG A 199 16.85 -29.70 -8.87
C ARG A 199 16.87 -28.87 -10.16
N ARG A 200 16.02 -27.85 -10.27
CA ARG A 200 15.94 -26.99 -11.46
C ARG A 200 17.15 -26.05 -11.59
N LYS A 201 17.72 -25.58 -10.47
CA LYS A 201 18.99 -24.85 -10.48
C LYS A 201 20.17 -25.76 -10.80
N LEU A 202 20.24 -26.96 -10.22
CA LEU A 202 21.28 -27.95 -10.51
C LEU A 202 21.26 -28.39 -11.98
N SER A 203 20.09 -28.66 -12.55
CA SER A 203 19.97 -29.06 -13.96
C SER A 203 20.41 -27.93 -14.90
N SER A 204 20.08 -26.66 -14.58
CA SER A 204 20.55 -25.50 -15.35
C SER A 204 22.06 -25.27 -15.21
N TRP A 205 22.65 -25.61 -14.06
CA TRP A 205 24.08 -25.50 -13.82
C TRP A 205 24.87 -26.60 -14.55
N LEU A 206 24.37 -27.85 -14.52
CA LEU A 206 24.95 -28.99 -15.22
C LEU A 206 24.91 -28.81 -16.75
N THR A 207 23.81 -28.29 -17.30
CA THR A 207 23.69 -28.00 -18.74
C THR A 207 24.61 -26.85 -19.18
N ARG A 208 24.79 -25.81 -18.37
CA ARG A 208 25.79 -24.75 -18.64
C ARG A 208 27.22 -25.28 -18.57
N ARG A 209 27.55 -26.17 -17.63
CA ARG A 209 28.89 -26.77 -17.51
C ARG A 209 29.26 -27.65 -18.71
N HIS A 210 28.29 -28.36 -19.30
CA HIS A 210 28.49 -29.10 -20.55
C HIS A 210 28.76 -28.17 -21.74
N LYS A 211 27.98 -27.09 -21.87
CA LYS A 211 28.13 -26.13 -22.96
C LYS A 211 29.49 -25.41 -22.95
N TYR A 212 30.08 -25.17 -21.77
CA TYR A 212 31.43 -24.60 -21.64
C TYR A 212 32.57 -25.59 -21.94
N ARG A 213 32.38 -26.91 -21.72
CA ARG A 213 33.39 -27.94 -22.07
C ARG A 213 33.51 -28.16 -23.59
N GLU A 214 32.40 -28.04 -24.32
CA GLU A 214 32.41 -28.20 -25.78
C GLU A 214 33.02 -26.98 -26.48
N THR A 215 32.75 -25.76 -25.99
CA THR A 215 33.36 -24.54 -26.55
C THR A 215 34.86 -24.45 -26.28
N PHE A 216 35.35 -24.96 -25.14
CA PHE A 216 36.80 -24.96 -24.83
C PHE A 216 37.59 -25.99 -25.64
N SER A 217 36.96 -27.09 -26.08
CA SER A 217 37.65 -28.12 -26.89
C SER A 217 37.70 -27.76 -28.39
N ALA A 218 36.81 -26.90 -28.88
CA ALA A 218 36.74 -26.53 -30.29
C ALA A 218 37.74 -25.43 -30.70
N ASP A 219 38.17 -24.58 -29.78
CA ASP A 219 39.10 -23.46 -30.07
C ASP A 219 40.60 -23.81 -30.00
N MET A 220 40.97 -25.01 -29.52
CA MET A 220 42.37 -25.46 -29.49
C MET A 220 42.85 -26.22 -30.75
N LEU A 221 41.98 -26.44 -31.75
CA LEU A 221 42.30 -27.21 -32.97
C LEU A 221 42.14 -26.39 -34.26
N LYS A 222 42.48 -25.10 -34.26
CA LYS A 222 42.65 -24.33 -35.51
C LYS A 222 44.14 -24.23 -35.86
N PRO A 223 44.61 -24.82 -36.98
CA PRO A 223 45.99 -24.64 -37.41
C PRO A 223 46.22 -23.18 -37.86
N ALA A 224 47.39 -22.64 -37.49
CA ALA A 224 47.84 -21.31 -37.88
C ALA A 224 47.97 -21.21 -39.42
N THR A 225 47.29 -20.23 -40.01
CA THR A 225 47.46 -19.86 -41.43
C THR A 225 48.80 -19.17 -41.65
N PRO A 226 49.61 -19.55 -42.65
CA PRO A 226 50.86 -18.87 -42.95
C PRO A 226 50.60 -17.52 -43.64
N PHE A 227 51.41 -16.53 -43.26
CA PHE A 227 51.44 -15.19 -43.83
C PHE A 227 51.76 -15.20 -45.33
N ARG A 228 51.03 -14.36 -46.09
CA ARG A 228 51.47 -13.77 -47.36
C ARG A 228 51.12 -12.30 -47.36
#